data_AF-A0A6A2FRS5-F1
#
_entry.id   AF-A0A6A2FRS5-F1
#
_cell.length_a   1.000
_cell.length_b   1.000
_cell.length_c   1.000
_cell.angle_alpha   90.00
_cell.angle_beta   90.00
_cell.angle_gamma   90.00
#
_symmetry.space_group_name_H-M   'P 1'
#
loop_
_entity.id
_entity.type
_entity.pdbx_description
1 polymer ?
#
loop_
_entity_poly.entity_id
_entity_poly.type
_entity_poly.pdbx_seq_one_letter_code
_entity_poly.pdbx_strand_id
1 'polypeptide(L)' 'MMTEYVRTTIKLREDVYQTLKEAGAKNISEKINEILVKTLFKEKKSLFGTMQKTDLSDLRDHEDRLE' A
#
# COMPACT_ATOMS: atom_id res chain seq x y z
N MET A 1 -18.46 8.95 -13.63
CA MET A 1 -18.42 9.45 -12.24
C MET A 1 -17.48 10.64 -12.22
N MET A 2 -17.97 11.84 -11.90
CA MET A 2 -17.10 13.01 -11.68
C MET A 2 -16.36 12.80 -10.37
N THR A 3 -15.07 12.51 -10.43
CA THR A 3 -14.19 12.55 -9.25
C THR A 3 -13.98 14.01 -8.89
N GLU A 4 -14.51 14.44 -7.75
CA GLU A 4 -14.22 15.77 -7.20
C GLU A 4 -12.73 15.83 -6.82
N TYR A 5 -11.94 16.56 -7.59
CA TYR A 5 -10.56 16.85 -7.25
C TYR A 5 -10.49 18.09 -6.36
N VAL A 6 -10.09 17.91 -5.11
CA VAL A 6 -9.77 19.03 -4.24
C VAL A 6 -8.37 19.53 -4.58
N ARG A 7 -8.28 20.78 -5.04
CA ARG A 7 -6.99 21.44 -5.26
C ARG A 7 -6.29 21.59 -3.91
N THR A 8 -5.14 20.93 -3.79
CA THR A 8 -4.35 20.93 -2.55
C THR A 8 -3.01 21.56 -2.82
N THR A 9 -2.62 22.52 -1.98
CA THR A 9 -1.28 23.12 -2.02
C THR A 9 -0.41 22.41 -0.99
N ILE A 10 0.71 21.85 -1.44
CA ILE A 10 1.68 21.17 -0.59
C ILE A 10 3.02 21.89 -0.64
N LYS A 11 3.74 21.91 0.49
CA LYS A 11 5.12 22.39 0.54
C LYS A 11 6.04 21.21 0.31
N LEU A 12 6.81 21.25 -0.77
CA LEU A 12 7.84 20.26 -1.08
C LEU A 12 9.21 20.86 -0.76
N ARG A 13 10.16 19.99 -0.42
CA ARG A 13 11.57 20.36 -0.34
C ARG A 13 12.10 20.53 -1.78
N GLU A 14 13.00 21.50 -1.97
CA GLU A 14 13.43 21.94 -3.30
C GLU A 14 14.08 20.80 -4.13
N ASP A 15 14.88 19.97 -3.48
CA ASP A 15 15.48 18.74 -4.04
C ASP A 15 14.43 17.75 -4.57
N VAL A 16 13.36 17.53 -3.81
CA VAL A 16 12.23 16.66 -4.19
C VAL A 16 11.44 17.28 -5.33
N TYR A 17 11.26 18.59 -5.34
CA TYR A 17 10.58 19.27 -6.43
C TYR A 17 11.38 19.18 -7.75
N GLN A 18 12.70 19.38 -7.67
CA GLN A 18 13.62 19.27 -8.81
C GLN A 18 13.56 17.88 -9.45
N THR A 19 13.68 16.83 -8.64
CA THR A 19 13.63 15.43 -9.09
C THR A 19 12.28 15.06 -9.70
N LEU A 20 11.16 15.54 -9.12
CA LEU A 20 9.83 15.34 -9.69
C LEU A 20 9.66 16.06 -11.05
N LYS A 21 10.24 17.26 -11.18
CA LYS A 21 10.21 18.04 -12.41
C LYS A 21 11.03 17.40 -13.53
N GLU A 22 12.20 16.87 -13.21
CA GLU A 22 13.07 16.14 -14.15
C GLU A 22 12.44 14.82 -14.62
N ALA A 23 11.73 14.11 -13.73
CA ALA A 23 11.04 12.86 -14.05
C ALA A 23 9.82 13.06 -14.98
N GLY A 24 9.34 14.28 -15.19
CA GLY A 24 8.26 14.58 -16.13
C GLY A 24 7.54 15.87 -15.78
N ALA A 25 7.80 16.93 -16.56
CA ALA A 25 7.18 18.24 -16.37
C ALA A 25 5.65 18.25 -16.58
N LYS A 26 5.10 17.27 -17.32
CA LYS A 26 3.65 17.06 -17.46
C LYS A 26 3.17 16.07 -16.41
N ASN A 27 2.07 16.42 -15.74
CA ASN A 27 1.34 15.60 -14.77
C ASN A 27 2.06 15.34 -13.43
N ILE A 28 2.80 16.32 -12.91
CA ILE A 28 3.42 16.26 -11.56
C ILE A 28 2.38 15.93 -10.48
N SER A 29 1.21 16.58 -10.52
CA SER A 29 0.13 16.32 -9.55
C SER A 29 -0.36 14.88 -9.58
N GLU A 30 -0.43 14.27 -10.76
CA GLU A 30 -0.89 12.89 -10.94
C GLU A 30 0.14 11.90 -10.38
N LYS A 31 1.42 12.12 -10.66
CA LYS A 31 2.52 11.34 -10.07
C LYS A 31 2.58 11.45 -8.55
N ILE A 32 2.38 12.66 -8.01
CA ILE A 32 2.35 12.85 -6.55
C ILE A 32 1.20 12.05 -5.95
N ASN A 33 0.00 12.11 -6.55
CA ASN A 33 -1.14 11.32 -6.09
C ASN A 33 -0.87 9.82 -6.17
N GLU A 34 -0.25 9.33 -7.26
CA GLU A 34 0.12 7.93 -7.40
C GLU A 34 1.12 7.47 -6.32
N ILE A 35 2.14 8.29 -6.03
CA ILE A 35 3.12 8.02 -4.97
C ILE A 35 2.41 8.00 -3.60
N LEU A 36 1.54 8.96 -3.32
CA LEU A 36 0.79 9.03 -2.07
C LEU A 36 -0.11 7.80 -1.90
N VAL A 37 -0.82 7.38 -2.96
CA VAL A 37 -1.64 6.16 -2.92
C VAL A 37 -0.76 4.95 -2.66
N LYS A 38 0.34 4.79 -3.40
CA LYS A 38 1.27 3.66 -3.23
C LYS A 38 1.95 3.61 -1.87
N THR A 39 2.16 4.76 -1.21
CA THR A 39 2.89 4.81 0.07
C THR A 39 1.97 4.74 1.27
N LEU A 40 0.83 5.43 1.23
CA LEU A 40 -0.13 5.47 2.33
C LEU A 40 -1.08 4.27 2.34
N PHE A 41 -1.47 3.78 1.15
CA PHE A 41 -2.40 2.65 0.99
C PHE A 41 -1.70 1.37 0.56
N LYS A 42 -0.36 1.33 0.54
CA LYS A 42 0.35 0.05 0.48
C LYS A 42 -0.15 -0.80 1.64
N GLU A 43 -0.53 -2.04 1.37
CA GLU A 43 -0.81 -3.03 2.40
C GLU A 43 0.42 -3.14 3.31
N LYS A 44 0.43 -2.40 4.41
CA LYS A 44 1.29 -2.73 5.54
C LYS A 44 0.82 -4.12 5.94
N LYS A 45 1.71 -5.12 5.89
CA LYS A 45 1.52 -6.36 6.67
C LYS A 45 1.26 -5.88 8.10
N SER A 46 -0.01 -5.87 8.49
CA SER A 46 -0.39 -5.46 9.82
C SER A 46 0.28 -6.43 10.77
N LEU A 47 1.17 -5.93 11.63
CA LEU A 47 1.65 -6.70 12.79
C LEU A 47 0.49 -7.01 13.76
N PHE A 48 -0.65 -6.35 13.57
CA PHE A 48 -1.90 -6.50 14.30
C PHE A 48 -2.99 -7.09 13.38
N GLY A 49 -2.63 -8.08 12.56
CA GLY A 49 -3.59 -8.91 11.84
C GLY A 49 -3.93 -10.15 12.65
N THR A 50 -5.18 -10.60 12.61
CA THR A 50 -5.53 -11.95 13.08
C THR A 50 -4.74 -12.96 12.25
N MET A 51 -4.12 -13.94 12.91
CA MET A 51 -3.38 -15.03 12.27
C MET A 51 -4.19 -15.57 11.09
N GLN A 52 -3.55 -15.72 9.92
CA GLN A 52 -4.22 -16.37 8.79
C GLN A 52 -4.72 -17.74 9.25
N LYS A 53 -5.94 -18.12 8.85
CA LYS A 53 -6.48 -19.43 9.18
C LYS A 53 -5.50 -20.49 8.70
N THR A 54 -4.83 -21.14 9.64
CA THR A 54 -3.90 -22.23 9.35
C THR A 54 -4.72 -23.37 8.76
N ASP A 55 -4.23 -23.91 7.66
CA ASP A 55 -4.82 -25.10 7.06
C ASP A 55 -4.65 -26.27 8.02
N LEU A 56 -5.76 -26.92 8.38
CA LEU A 56 -5.78 -28.03 9.32
C LEU A 56 -5.47 -29.36 8.61
N SER A 57 -5.23 -29.34 7.30
CA SER A 57 -4.96 -30.52 6.47
C SER A 57 -3.71 -31.31 6.89
N ASP A 58 -2.76 -30.68 7.57
CA ASP A 58 -1.53 -31.31 8.11
C ASP A 58 -1.60 -31.55 9.63
N LEU A 59 -2.74 -31.28 10.27
CA LEU A 59 -2.96 -31.69 11.65
C LEU A 59 -3.26 -33.17 11.68
N ARG A 60 -2.44 -33.92 12.40
CA ARG A 60 -2.70 -35.32 12.71
C ARG A 60 -3.90 -35.40 13.65
N ASP A 61 -4.93 -36.13 13.26
CA ASP A 61 -6.04 -36.43 14.14
C ASP A 61 -5.52 -37.27 15.32
N HIS A 62 -5.95 -36.91 16.54
CA HIS A 62 -5.57 -37.61 17.76
C HIS A 62 -6.07 -39.09 17.76
N GLU A 63 -6.92 -39.46 16.80
CA GLU A 63 -7.44 -40.82 16.62
C GLU A 63 -6.53 -41.74 15.79
N ASP A 64 -5.48 -41.24 15.12
CA ASP A 64 -4.46 -42.05 14.43
C ASP A 64 -3.50 -42.77 15.42
N ARG A 65 -3.96 -42.99 16.65
CA ARG A 65 -3.27 -43.72 17.70
C ARG A 65 -4.09 -44.92 18.15
N LEU A 66 -4.70 -45.63 17.22
CA LEU A 66 -5.19 -46.98 17.44
C LEU A 66 -4.67 -47.91 16.32
N GLU A 67 -3.81 -48.82 16.77
CA GLU A 67 -3.22 -50.01 16.12
C GLU A 67 -1.88 -49.83 15.37
#